data_AF-A0A7V3MBH1-F1
#
_entry.id   AF-A0A7V3MBH1-F1
#
_cell.length_a   1.000
_cell.length_b   1.000
_cell.length_c   1.000
_cell.angle_alpha   90.00
_cell.angle_beta   90.00
_cell.angle_gamma   90.00
#
_symmetry.space_group_name_H-M   'P 1'
#
loop_
_entity.id
_entity.type
_entity.pdbx_description
1 polymer ?
#
loop_
_entity_poly.entity_id
_entity_poly.type
_entity_poly.pdbx_seq_one_letter_code
_entity_poly.pdbx_strand_id
1 'polypeptide(L)'
;MSGLALVLLISQDAAELLANYEAAWAGVQDYTCILTTSEKVGDKTETASYRMLYMKPGWINYTQIEGSRKGSKATYDPNTGKITASLGGVLGFIKITTDPTDSRVTSARGERMDRSDFGWILKDWKAYLAEGKVSLGGEETKGDIKVYRLVAKGLDPQKENGSARIVLYLRADNWLPYQTAHYDSDGSLILKATFKDLKLNQGLKEKDFKI
;
A
#
# COMPACT_ATOMS: atom_id res chain seq x y z
N MET A 1 -20.92 14.06 -44.92
CA MET A 1 -21.51 13.94 -43.58
C MET A 1 -21.84 12.47 -43.38
N SER A 2 -21.27 11.68 -42.48
CA SER A 2 -20.31 11.90 -41.40
C SER A 2 -19.70 10.51 -41.15
N GLY A 3 -18.37 10.41 -41.18
CA GLY A 3 -17.67 9.14 -40.97
C GLY A 3 -17.79 8.70 -39.51
N LEU A 4 -18.16 7.44 -39.32
CA LEU A 4 -18.15 6.74 -38.03
C LEU A 4 -16.77 6.90 -37.37
N ALA A 5 -16.71 7.55 -36.21
CA ALA A 5 -15.55 7.48 -35.35
C ALA A 5 -15.52 6.09 -34.70
N LEU A 6 -14.67 5.21 -35.22
CA LEU A 6 -14.33 3.95 -34.59
C LEU A 6 -13.47 4.26 -33.35
N VAL A 7 -14.08 4.29 -32.18
CA VAL A 7 -13.34 4.34 -30.91
C VAL A 7 -12.72 2.95 -30.71
N LEU A 8 -11.43 2.81 -30.99
CA LEU A 8 -10.66 1.65 -30.56
C LEU A 8 -10.62 1.66 -29.02
N LEU A 9 -11.44 0.81 -28.40
CA LEU A 9 -11.19 0.37 -27.03
C LEU A 9 -9.95 -0.54 -27.09
N ILE A 10 -8.78 0.02 -26.84
CA ILE A 10 -7.59 -0.78 -26.54
C ILE A 10 -7.91 -1.51 -25.23
N SER A 11 -8.13 -2.82 -25.30
CA SER A 11 -8.20 -3.64 -24.11
C SER A 11 -6.80 -3.67 -23.51
N GLN A 12 -6.55 -2.87 -22.47
CA GLN A 12 -5.31 -2.96 -21.70
C GLN A 12 -5.24 -4.34 -21.04
N ASP A 13 -4.12 -5.04 -21.14
CA ASP A 13 -3.92 -6.27 -20.39
C ASP A 13 -3.29 -6.00 -19.01
N ALA A 14 -3.26 -7.02 -18.15
CA ALA A 14 -2.72 -6.85 -16.80
C ALA A 14 -1.21 -6.55 -16.76
N ALA A 15 -0.46 -7.02 -17.77
CA ALA A 15 0.98 -6.80 -17.86
C ALA A 15 1.28 -5.35 -18.24
N GLU A 16 0.50 -4.78 -19.17
CA GLU A 16 0.57 -3.37 -19.55
C GLU A 16 0.29 -2.45 -18.36
N LEU A 17 -0.73 -2.75 -17.56
CA LEU A 17 -1.02 -1.98 -16.34
C LEU A 17 0.12 -2.01 -15.33
N LEU A 18 0.76 -3.17 -15.13
CA LEU A 18 1.90 -3.28 -14.23
C LEU A 18 3.16 -2.62 -14.82
N ALA A 19 3.34 -2.61 -16.14
CA ALA A 19 4.41 -1.88 -16.80
C ALA A 19 4.25 -0.37 -16.66
N ASN A 20 3.02 0.16 -16.79
CA ASN A 20 2.71 1.56 -16.55
C ASN A 20 2.98 1.95 -15.08
N TYR A 21 2.59 1.07 -14.15
CA TYR A 21 2.90 1.26 -12.74
C TYR A 21 4.42 1.27 -12.49
N GLU A 22 5.16 0.32 -13.05
CA GLU A 22 6.63 0.27 -12.94
C GLU A 22 7.30 1.53 -13.49
N ALA A 23 6.86 2.01 -14.66
CA ALA A 23 7.35 3.24 -15.26
C ALA A 23 7.06 4.47 -14.38
N ALA A 24 5.84 4.57 -13.82
CA ALA A 24 5.50 5.64 -12.89
C ALA A 24 6.35 5.58 -11.62
N TRP A 25 6.54 4.39 -11.05
CA TRP A 25 7.35 4.18 -9.84
C TRP A 25 8.83 4.53 -10.03
N ALA A 26 9.38 4.32 -11.24
CA ALA A 26 10.75 4.71 -11.55
C ALA A 26 10.98 6.22 -11.33
N GLY A 27 9.97 7.05 -11.65
CA GLY A 27 10.01 8.51 -11.48
C GLY A 27 9.75 9.03 -10.06
N VAL A 28 9.38 8.16 -9.11
CA VAL A 28 9.12 8.55 -7.71
C VAL A 28 10.41 8.45 -6.90
N GLN A 29 10.85 9.54 -6.27
CA GLN A 29 11.96 9.56 -5.31
C GLN A 29 11.47 9.53 -3.87
N ASP A 30 10.37 10.24 -3.61
CA ASP A 30 9.72 10.32 -2.32
C ASP A 30 8.22 10.59 -2.49
N TYR A 31 7.44 10.33 -1.44
CA TYR A 31 6.04 10.76 -1.40
C TYR A 31 5.52 10.93 0.03
N THR A 32 4.44 11.68 0.14
CA THR A 32 3.58 11.71 1.33
C THR A 32 2.17 11.32 0.96
N CYS A 33 1.46 10.65 1.86
CA CYS A 33 0.04 10.37 1.70
C CYS A 33 -0.66 10.17 3.06
N ILE A 34 -1.98 10.13 3.03
CA ILE A 34 -2.80 9.60 4.11
C ILE A 34 -3.13 8.16 3.78
N LEU A 35 -2.57 7.24 4.56
CA LEU A 35 -2.88 5.81 4.50
C LEU A 35 -3.98 5.50 5.51
N THR A 36 -5.13 5.04 5.04
CA THR A 36 -6.18 4.49 5.90
C THR A 36 -6.22 2.98 5.74
N THR A 37 -6.06 2.24 6.84
CA THR A 37 -6.19 0.79 6.88
C THR A 37 -7.44 0.37 7.64
N SER A 38 -8.05 -0.72 7.20
CA SER A 38 -9.11 -1.43 7.92
C SER A 38 -8.78 -2.91 7.89
N GLU A 39 -8.57 -3.50 9.06
CA GLU A 39 -8.09 -4.88 9.24
C GLU A 39 -9.07 -5.67 10.10
N LYS A 40 -9.43 -6.86 9.65
CA LYS A 40 -10.29 -7.80 10.38
C LYS A 40 -9.48 -8.98 10.89
N VAL A 41 -9.59 -9.27 12.18
CA VAL A 41 -9.02 -10.46 12.84
C VAL A 41 -10.11 -11.09 13.71
N GLY A 42 -10.55 -12.30 13.33
CA GLY A 42 -11.76 -12.88 13.90
C GLY A 42 -12.97 -11.96 13.67
N ASP A 43 -13.72 -11.66 14.72
CA ASP A 43 -14.88 -10.77 14.66
C ASP A 43 -14.54 -9.29 14.89
N LYS A 44 -13.26 -8.96 15.16
CA LYS A 44 -12.83 -7.60 15.43
C LYS A 44 -12.33 -6.94 14.15
N THR A 45 -12.78 -5.71 13.92
CA THR A 45 -12.26 -4.85 12.85
C THR A 45 -11.62 -3.62 13.48
N GLU A 46 -10.36 -3.38 13.16
CA GLU A 46 -9.64 -2.16 13.54
C GLU A 46 -9.48 -1.27 12.32
N THR A 47 -9.64 0.04 12.51
CA THR A 47 -9.40 1.04 11.47
C THR A 47 -8.46 2.10 12.01
N ALA A 48 -7.49 2.48 11.19
CA ALA A 48 -6.49 3.48 11.54
C ALA A 48 -6.15 4.33 10.32
N SER A 49 -5.81 5.60 10.56
CA SER A 49 -5.31 6.51 9.54
C SER A 49 -3.92 6.99 9.95
N TYR A 50 -3.01 7.04 8.98
CA TYR A 50 -1.61 7.40 9.16
C TYR A 50 -1.24 8.49 8.17
N ARG A 51 -0.48 9.48 8.63
CA ARG A 51 0.38 10.23 7.71
C ARG A 51 1.58 9.36 7.40
N MET A 52 1.74 9.00 6.13
CA MET A 52 2.85 8.22 5.62
C MET A 52 3.84 9.13 4.90
N LEU A 53 5.11 8.97 5.20
CA LEU A 53 6.22 9.46 4.40
C LEU A 53 6.97 8.26 3.84
N TYR A 54 7.39 8.34 2.59
CA TYR A 54 8.29 7.39 1.95
C TYR A 54 9.40 8.15 1.22
N MET A 55 10.61 7.61 1.24
CA MET A 55 11.73 8.08 0.41
C MET A 55 12.63 6.91 0.02
N LYS A 56 13.06 6.86 -1.24
CA LYS A 56 14.07 5.88 -1.70
C LYS A 56 15.35 6.00 -0.85
N PRO A 57 16.04 4.90 -0.54
CA PRO A 57 15.82 3.54 -1.06
C PRO A 57 14.76 2.72 -0.31
N GLY A 58 14.13 3.26 0.73
CA GLY A 58 13.17 2.51 1.53
C GLY A 58 12.86 3.13 2.89
N TRP A 59 13.18 4.41 3.11
CA TRP A 59 12.78 5.11 4.32
C TRP A 59 11.26 5.19 4.37
N ILE A 60 10.67 4.78 5.48
CA ILE A 60 9.23 4.87 5.71
C ILE A 60 9.02 5.49 7.08
N ASN A 61 8.10 6.45 7.20
CA ASN A 61 7.61 6.92 8.49
C ASN A 61 6.10 6.87 8.51
N TYR A 62 5.55 6.40 9.63
CA TYR A 62 4.15 6.50 9.96
C TYR A 62 3.97 7.38 11.18
N THR A 63 3.01 8.29 11.09
CA THR A 63 2.41 8.96 12.24
C THR A 63 0.93 8.64 12.27
N GLN A 64 0.47 7.94 13.30
CA GLN A 64 -0.94 7.61 13.42
C GLN A 64 -1.75 8.85 13.79
N ILE A 65 -2.67 9.27 12.92
CA ILE A 65 -3.53 10.44 13.12
C ILE A 65 -4.92 10.07 13.64
N GLU A 66 -5.37 8.83 13.38
CA GLU A 66 -6.63 8.26 13.89
C GLU A 66 -6.48 6.78 14.24
N GLY A 67 -7.30 6.29 15.17
CA GLY A 67 -7.29 4.92 15.69
C GLY A 67 -6.72 4.82 17.11
N SER A 68 -6.56 3.59 17.60
CA SER A 68 -6.28 3.28 19.01
C SER A 68 -4.94 3.78 19.54
N ARG A 69 -3.94 3.99 18.68
CA ARG A 69 -2.62 4.52 19.06
C ARG A 69 -2.34 5.88 18.44
N LYS A 70 -3.37 6.74 18.33
CA LYS A 70 -3.24 8.11 17.83
C LYS A 70 -2.04 8.84 18.46
N GLY A 71 -1.23 9.48 17.63
CA GLY A 71 -0.01 10.18 17.99
C GLY A 71 1.24 9.29 18.04
N SER A 72 1.09 7.96 17.95
CA SER A 72 2.25 7.07 17.82
C SER A 72 2.98 7.31 16.51
N LYS A 73 4.28 7.04 16.54
CA LYS A 73 5.15 7.16 15.37
C LYS A 73 6.00 5.91 15.22
N ALA A 74 6.28 5.55 13.98
CA ALA A 74 7.24 4.52 13.64
C ALA A 74 8.04 4.98 12.42
N THR A 75 9.34 4.70 12.41
CA THR A 75 10.23 4.92 11.28
C THR A 75 10.99 3.64 11.00
N TYR A 76 10.97 3.21 9.74
CA TYR A 76 11.90 2.21 9.22
C TYR A 76 13.10 2.92 8.58
N ASP A 77 14.29 2.54 9.01
CA ASP A 77 15.56 3.02 8.47
C ASP A 77 16.19 1.92 7.60
N PRO A 78 16.26 2.11 6.26
CA PRO A 78 16.79 1.10 5.35
C PRO A 78 18.30 0.89 5.50
N ASN A 79 19.04 1.82 6.11
CA ASN A 79 20.49 1.68 6.32
C ASN A 79 20.80 0.70 7.46
N THR A 80 19.92 0.66 8.47
CA THR A 80 20.07 -0.25 9.63
C THR A 80 19.17 -1.47 9.53
N GLY A 81 18.14 -1.43 8.68
CA GLY A 81 17.11 -2.45 8.59
C GLY A 81 16.22 -2.53 9.84
N LYS A 82 16.17 -1.46 10.66
CA LYS A 82 15.44 -1.44 11.93
C LYS A 82 14.27 -0.47 11.90
N ILE A 83 13.29 -0.76 12.76
CA ILE A 83 12.18 0.15 13.07
C ILE A 83 12.44 0.80 14.42
N THR A 84 12.37 2.13 14.48
CA THR A 84 12.25 2.87 15.74
C THR A 84 10.80 3.31 15.88
N ALA A 85 10.18 3.06 17.04
CA ALA A 85 8.79 3.43 17.30
C ALA A 85 8.61 4.08 18.67
N SER A 86 7.63 4.97 18.77
CA SER A 86 7.21 5.62 20.01
C SER A 86 5.68 5.64 20.13
N LEU A 87 5.18 5.64 21.35
CA LEU A 87 3.76 5.83 21.61
C LEU A 87 3.34 7.30 21.42
N GLY A 88 2.04 7.55 21.40
CA GLY A 88 1.48 8.90 21.44
C GLY A 88 1.44 9.48 22.85
N GLY A 89 1.20 10.79 22.94
CA GLY A 89 0.98 11.49 24.22
C GLY A 89 2.23 11.53 25.11
N VAL A 90 2.01 11.49 26.43
CA VAL A 90 3.09 11.60 27.44
C VAL A 90 4.11 10.48 27.35
N LEU A 91 3.78 9.32 26.76
CA LEU A 91 4.69 8.19 26.58
C LEU A 91 5.56 8.29 25.32
N GLY A 92 5.44 9.37 24.54
CA GLY A 92 6.18 9.54 23.29
C GLY A 92 7.70 9.69 23.44
N PHE A 93 8.21 9.93 24.66
CA PHE A 93 9.65 9.93 24.92
C PHE A 93 10.25 8.52 25.00
N ILE A 94 9.43 7.49 25.24
CA ILE A 94 9.89 6.11 25.27
C ILE A 94 9.93 5.59 23.84
N LYS A 95 11.13 5.25 23.38
CA LYS A 95 11.40 4.69 22.06
C LYS A 95 11.81 3.24 22.19
N ILE A 96 11.30 2.42 21.30
CA ILE A 96 11.81 1.07 21.06
C ILE A 96 12.47 1.03 19.70
N THR A 97 13.53 0.25 19.56
CA THR A 97 14.16 -0.07 18.28
C THR A 97 14.16 -1.57 18.12
N THR A 98 13.60 -2.08 17.04
CA THR A 98 13.40 -3.52 16.82
C THR A 98 13.45 -3.89 15.34
N ASP A 99 13.42 -5.19 15.07
CA ASP A 99 13.31 -5.73 13.72
C ASP A 99 11.91 -5.51 13.11
N PRO A 100 11.79 -5.33 11.79
CA PRO A 100 10.50 -5.11 11.14
C PRO A 100 9.50 -6.27 11.25
N THR A 101 9.96 -7.44 11.72
CA THR A 101 9.14 -8.64 11.96
C THR A 101 8.63 -8.75 13.40
N ASP A 102 9.03 -7.83 14.28
CA ASP A 102 8.57 -7.85 15.68
C ASP A 102 7.08 -7.50 15.75
N SER A 103 6.30 -8.32 16.44
CA SER A 103 4.84 -8.19 16.53
C SER A 103 4.36 -6.87 17.14
N ARG A 104 5.24 -6.13 17.82
CA ARG A 104 4.94 -4.80 18.37
C ARG A 104 4.87 -3.71 17.29
N VAL A 105 5.47 -3.95 16.13
CA VAL A 105 5.56 -3.00 14.99
C VAL A 105 4.97 -3.53 13.69
N THR A 106 4.45 -4.76 13.68
CA THR A 106 3.58 -5.27 12.61
C THR A 106 2.12 -4.94 12.89
N SER A 107 1.28 -5.01 11.85
CA SER A 107 -0.17 -4.95 12.04
C SER A 107 -0.72 -6.19 12.74
N ALA A 108 -2.01 -6.17 13.09
CA ALA A 108 -2.69 -7.32 13.70
C ALA A 108 -2.69 -8.57 12.81
N ARG A 109 -2.59 -8.39 11.49
CA ARG A 109 -2.44 -9.47 10.50
C ARG A 109 -1.00 -9.83 10.16
N GLY A 110 -0.02 -9.14 10.77
CA GLY A 110 1.40 -9.35 10.48
C GLY A 110 1.94 -8.50 9.32
N GLU A 111 1.20 -7.49 8.86
CA GLU A 111 1.69 -6.59 7.81
C GLU A 111 2.91 -5.82 8.30
N ARG A 112 3.92 -5.75 7.43
CA ARG A 112 5.23 -5.20 7.76
C ARG A 112 5.38 -3.80 7.20
N MET A 113 5.82 -2.88 8.06
CA MET A 113 6.08 -1.49 7.66
C MET A 113 7.14 -1.39 6.55
N ASP A 114 8.22 -2.16 6.61
CA ASP A 114 9.29 -2.13 5.61
C ASP A 114 8.89 -2.74 4.24
N ARG A 115 7.66 -3.25 4.13
CA ARG A 115 7.08 -3.82 2.90
C ARG A 115 5.79 -3.16 2.46
N SER A 116 5.54 -1.94 2.94
CA SER A 116 4.24 -1.25 2.76
C SER A 116 4.27 -0.11 1.73
N ASP A 117 5.44 0.19 1.15
CA ASP A 117 5.54 1.17 0.08
C ASP A 117 5.13 0.62 -1.28
N PHE A 118 4.93 1.55 -2.22
CA PHE A 118 4.50 1.24 -3.58
C PHE A 118 5.48 0.31 -4.32
N GLY A 119 6.79 0.42 -4.09
CA GLY A 119 7.78 -0.47 -4.69
C GLY A 119 7.61 -1.93 -4.26
N TRP A 120 7.31 -2.18 -2.99
CA TRP A 120 7.01 -3.54 -2.51
C TRP A 120 5.70 -4.07 -3.07
N ILE A 121 4.65 -3.25 -3.14
CA ILE A 121 3.39 -3.64 -3.80
C ILE A 121 3.67 -4.03 -5.25
N LEU A 122 4.43 -3.23 -6.01
CA LEU A 122 4.79 -3.54 -7.39
C LEU A 122 5.53 -4.87 -7.50
N LYS A 123 6.49 -5.11 -6.61
CA LYS A 123 7.28 -6.35 -6.57
C LYS A 123 6.38 -7.58 -6.39
N ASP A 124 5.46 -7.55 -5.43
CA ASP A 124 4.55 -8.67 -5.17
C ASP A 124 3.62 -8.91 -6.37
N TRP A 125 3.10 -7.84 -6.97
CA TRP A 125 2.23 -7.95 -8.13
C TRP A 125 2.94 -8.48 -9.39
N LYS A 126 4.21 -8.14 -9.58
CA LYS A 126 5.03 -8.74 -10.64
C LYS A 126 5.25 -10.23 -10.41
N ALA A 127 5.45 -10.66 -9.15
CA ALA A 127 5.55 -12.08 -8.82
C ALA A 127 4.22 -12.82 -9.09
N TYR A 128 3.09 -12.26 -8.68
CA TYR A 128 1.78 -12.84 -8.98
C TYR A 128 1.51 -12.94 -10.48
N LEU A 129 1.92 -11.94 -11.26
CA LEU A 129 1.77 -11.97 -12.72
C LEU A 129 2.62 -13.10 -13.32
N ALA A 130 3.88 -13.25 -12.89
CA ALA A 130 4.77 -14.31 -13.36
C ALA A 130 4.25 -15.72 -13.04
N GLU A 131 3.49 -15.86 -11.96
CA GLU A 131 2.81 -17.11 -11.59
C GLU A 131 1.46 -17.32 -12.31
N GLY A 132 1.05 -16.41 -13.21
CA GLY A 132 -0.22 -16.49 -13.93
C GLY A 132 -1.45 -16.22 -13.05
N LYS A 133 -1.28 -15.57 -11.90
CA LYS A 133 -2.35 -15.35 -10.90
C LYS A 133 -3.11 -14.04 -11.06
N VAL A 134 -2.65 -13.16 -11.95
CA VAL A 134 -3.19 -11.81 -12.13
C VAL A 134 -4.14 -11.75 -13.33
N SER A 135 -5.28 -11.10 -13.12
CA SER A 135 -6.28 -10.81 -14.15
C SER A 135 -6.70 -9.35 -14.10
N LEU A 136 -7.09 -8.81 -15.26
CA LEU A 136 -7.69 -7.49 -15.36
C LEU A 136 -9.14 -7.53 -14.85
N GLY A 137 -9.45 -6.63 -13.92
CA GLY A 137 -10.78 -6.39 -13.39
C GLY A 137 -11.56 -5.29 -14.12
N GLY A 138 -10.94 -4.52 -15.00
CA GLY A 138 -11.53 -3.39 -15.72
C GLY A 138 -11.30 -2.04 -15.02
N GLU A 139 -12.03 -1.03 -15.46
CA GLU A 139 -11.98 0.33 -14.91
C GLU A 139 -13.19 0.57 -13.99
N GLU A 140 -13.01 1.35 -12.92
CA GLU A 140 -14.10 1.88 -12.10
C GLU A 140 -13.74 3.24 -11.52
N THR A 141 -14.71 3.93 -10.94
CA THR A 141 -14.48 5.19 -10.21
C THR A 141 -14.63 4.94 -8.72
N LYS A 142 -13.61 5.34 -7.94
CA LYS A 142 -13.61 5.28 -6.47
C LYS A 142 -13.52 6.67 -5.86
N GLY A 143 -14.63 7.13 -5.28
CA GLY A 143 -14.78 8.53 -4.91
C GLY A 143 -14.67 9.38 -6.18
N ASP A 144 -13.71 10.30 -6.21
CA ASP A 144 -13.49 11.19 -7.37
C ASP A 144 -12.32 10.73 -8.26
N ILE A 145 -11.78 9.53 -8.04
CA ILE A 145 -10.61 9.01 -8.75
C ILE A 145 -11.02 7.85 -9.66
N LYS A 146 -10.71 7.96 -10.95
CA LYS A 146 -10.77 6.84 -11.89
C LYS A 146 -9.63 5.86 -11.60
N VAL A 147 -9.94 4.57 -11.52
CA VAL A 147 -8.98 3.51 -11.20
C VAL A 147 -9.07 2.33 -12.16
N TYR A 148 -7.92 1.68 -12.37
CA TYR A 148 -7.78 0.38 -13.00
C TYR A 148 -7.72 -0.71 -11.93
N ARG A 149 -8.48 -1.78 -12.11
CA ARG A 149 -8.56 -2.89 -11.17
C ARG A 149 -7.74 -4.07 -11.67
N LEU A 150 -6.76 -4.50 -10.89
CA LEU A 150 -6.06 -5.77 -11.06
C LEU A 150 -6.48 -6.73 -9.95
N VAL A 151 -6.62 -8.01 -10.26
CA VAL A 151 -7.06 -9.04 -9.31
C VAL A 151 -6.10 -10.22 -9.33
N ALA A 152 -5.45 -10.49 -8.19
CA ALA A 152 -4.64 -11.67 -7.94
C ALA A 152 -5.49 -12.73 -7.21
N LYS A 153 -5.55 -13.97 -7.73
CA LYS A 153 -6.29 -15.10 -7.14
C LYS A 153 -5.40 -16.34 -7.01
N GLY A 154 -5.84 -17.31 -6.19
CA GLY A 154 -5.07 -18.54 -5.97
C GLY A 154 -3.79 -18.27 -5.17
N LEU A 155 -3.83 -17.27 -4.29
CA LEU A 155 -2.75 -16.95 -3.38
C LEU A 155 -2.74 -17.95 -2.22
N ASP A 156 -1.57 -18.18 -1.65
CA ASP A 156 -1.40 -19.01 -0.46
C ASP A 156 -1.69 -18.16 0.78
N PRO A 157 -2.81 -18.39 1.51
CA PRO A 157 -3.16 -17.56 2.65
C PRO A 157 -2.13 -17.62 3.78
N GLN A 158 -1.30 -18.67 3.88
CA GLN A 158 -0.25 -18.71 4.90
C GLN A 158 0.89 -17.75 4.60
N LYS A 159 1.17 -17.49 3.32
CA LYS A 159 2.22 -16.57 2.87
C LYS A 159 1.71 -15.13 2.77
N GLU A 160 0.42 -14.96 2.48
CA GLU A 160 -0.21 -13.66 2.22
C GLU A 160 -1.06 -13.14 3.39
N ASN A 161 -0.64 -13.40 4.63
CA ASN A 161 -1.31 -12.91 5.84
C ASN A 161 -2.82 -13.17 5.86
N GLY A 162 -3.22 -14.37 5.42
CA GLY A 162 -4.58 -14.87 5.30
C GLY A 162 -5.31 -14.50 4.00
N SER A 163 -4.66 -13.84 3.06
CA SER A 163 -5.27 -13.44 1.78
C SER A 163 -5.25 -14.59 0.77
N ALA A 164 -6.43 -15.02 0.30
CA ALA A 164 -6.56 -15.93 -0.85
C ALA A 164 -6.72 -15.16 -2.18
N ARG A 165 -7.17 -13.90 -2.09
CA ARG A 165 -7.37 -12.99 -3.21
C ARG A 165 -7.03 -11.56 -2.82
N ILE A 166 -6.28 -10.85 -3.67
CA ILE A 166 -5.95 -9.44 -3.47
C ILE A 166 -6.40 -8.66 -4.71
N VAL A 167 -6.98 -7.48 -4.49
CA VAL A 167 -7.36 -6.54 -5.54
C VAL A 167 -6.50 -5.28 -5.37
N LEU A 168 -5.81 -4.89 -6.43
CA LEU A 168 -5.08 -3.62 -6.52
C LEU A 168 -5.86 -2.67 -7.41
N TYR A 169 -6.05 -1.46 -6.91
CA TYR A 169 -6.62 -0.35 -7.65
C TYR A 169 -5.49 0.62 -7.95
N LEU A 170 -5.14 0.75 -9.23
CA LEU A 170 -4.17 1.74 -9.73
C LEU A 170 -4.92 2.99 -10.18
N ARG A 171 -4.39 4.17 -9.86
CA ARG A 171 -4.99 5.43 -10.28
C ARG A 171 -4.77 5.61 -11.78
N ALA A 172 -5.80 6.07 -12.49
CA ALA A 172 -5.68 6.33 -13.93
C ALA A 172 -4.89 7.61 -14.26
N ASP A 173 -4.72 8.51 -13.28
CA ASP A 173 -4.01 9.78 -13.46
C ASP A 173 -2.48 9.66 -13.38
N ASN A 174 -1.96 8.72 -12.59
CA ASN A 174 -0.53 8.57 -12.34
C ASN A 174 -0.03 7.13 -12.21
N TRP A 175 -0.89 6.12 -12.42
CA TRP A 175 -0.56 4.70 -12.39
C TRP A 175 -0.03 4.15 -11.05
N LEU A 176 -0.09 4.93 -9.96
CA LEU A 176 0.30 4.49 -8.62
C LEU A 176 -0.90 3.90 -7.85
N PRO A 177 -0.68 3.14 -6.77
CA PRO A 177 -1.76 2.57 -5.98
C PRO A 177 -2.70 3.63 -5.39
N TYR A 178 -3.99 3.40 -5.57
CA TYR A 178 -5.07 4.05 -4.84
C TYR A 178 -5.48 3.23 -3.62
N GLN A 179 -5.63 1.91 -3.80
CA GLN A 179 -6.15 1.03 -2.77
C GLN A 179 -5.70 -0.42 -3.00
N THR A 180 -5.49 -1.17 -1.92
CA THR A 180 -5.52 -2.63 -1.93
C THR A 180 -6.72 -3.15 -1.14
N ALA A 181 -7.27 -4.28 -1.56
CA ALA A 181 -8.33 -4.99 -0.86
C ALA A 181 -8.03 -6.49 -0.85
N HIS A 182 -7.92 -7.06 0.34
CA HIS A 182 -7.48 -8.41 0.60
C HIS A 182 -8.65 -9.22 1.12
N TYR A 183 -8.83 -10.40 0.58
CA TYR A 183 -9.95 -11.28 0.87
C TYR A 183 -9.44 -12.65 1.26
N ASP A 184 -10.05 -13.25 2.29
CA ASP A 184 -9.78 -14.62 2.70
C ASP A 184 -10.39 -15.65 1.72
N SER A 185 -10.20 -16.92 2.03
CA SER A 185 -10.70 -18.05 1.23
C SER A 185 -12.23 -18.10 1.12
N ASP A 186 -12.94 -17.55 2.10
CA ASP A 186 -14.41 -17.46 2.11
C ASP A 186 -14.91 -16.22 1.35
N GLY A 187 -13.99 -15.39 0.85
CA GLY A 187 -14.29 -14.18 0.10
C GLY A 187 -14.62 -12.97 0.99
N SER A 188 -14.41 -13.06 2.30
CA SER A 188 -14.59 -11.94 3.23
C SER A 188 -13.45 -10.94 3.10
N LEU A 189 -13.77 -9.64 3.12
CA LEU A 189 -12.76 -8.58 3.15
C LEU A 189 -12.07 -8.59 4.53
N ILE A 190 -10.75 -8.82 4.54
CA ILE A 190 -9.94 -8.95 5.77
C ILE A 190 -8.93 -7.82 5.96
N LEU A 191 -8.53 -7.16 4.87
CA LEU A 191 -7.66 -5.98 4.92
C LEU A 191 -8.01 -5.06 3.75
N LYS A 192 -8.08 -3.75 4.02
CA LYS A 192 -8.20 -2.71 3.01
C LYS A 192 -7.23 -1.59 3.37
N ALA A 193 -6.37 -1.22 2.44
CA ALA A 193 -5.48 -0.07 2.56
C ALA A 193 -5.83 0.95 1.47
N THR A 194 -6.09 2.20 1.83
CA THR A 194 -6.40 3.28 0.88
C THR A 194 -5.39 4.41 1.06
N PHE A 195 -4.79 4.84 -0.04
CA PHE A 195 -3.79 5.91 -0.09
C PHE A 195 -4.47 7.17 -0.65
N LYS A 196 -4.65 8.21 0.16
CA LYS A 196 -5.24 9.50 -0.24
C LYS A 196 -4.22 10.64 -0.11
N ASP A 197 -4.55 11.79 -0.68
CA ASP A 197 -3.72 13.00 -0.62
C ASP A 197 -2.26 12.76 -1.01
N LEU A 198 -2.07 11.94 -2.05
CA LEU A 198 -0.76 11.53 -2.53
C LEU A 198 -0.03 12.73 -3.15
N LYS A 199 1.14 13.06 -2.59
CA LYS A 199 2.04 14.10 -3.09
C LYS A 199 3.40 13.47 -3.35
N LEU A 200 3.88 13.58 -4.59
CA LEU A 200 5.11 12.95 -5.05
C LEU A 200 6.27 13.95 -5.06
N ASN A 201 7.49 13.45 -4.90
CA ASN A 201 8.74 14.19 -5.14
C ASN A 201 8.79 15.55 -4.42
N GLN A 202 8.45 15.52 -3.13
CA GLN A 202 8.42 16.66 -2.22
C GLN A 202 9.82 17.08 -1.74
N GLY A 203 10.87 16.32 -2.06
CA GLY A 203 12.24 16.61 -1.64
C GLY A 203 12.48 16.27 -0.17
N LEU A 204 11.88 15.17 0.29
CA LEU A 204 12.10 14.65 1.65
C LEU A 204 13.58 14.34 1.88
N LYS A 205 13.99 14.39 3.14
CA LYS A 205 15.36 14.13 3.59
C LYS A 205 15.32 13.19 4.79
N GLU A 206 16.41 12.47 5.05
CA GLU A 206 16.51 11.54 6.18
C GLU A 206 16.11 12.17 7.54
N LYS A 207 16.39 13.47 7.73
CA LYS A 207 15.99 14.20 8.95
C LYS A 207 14.48 14.24 9.17
N ASP A 208 13.67 14.11 8.12
CA ASP A 208 12.20 14.14 8.18
C ASP A 208 11.64 12.81 8.72
N PHE A 209 12.47 11.76 8.76
CA PHE A 209 12.13 10.44 9.27
C PHE A 209 12.57 10.23 10.72
N LYS A 210 13.30 11.17 11.32
CA LYS A 210 13.74 11.05 12.72
C LYS A 210 12.55 11.23 13.66
N ILE A 211 12.41 10.29 14.60
CA ILE A 211 11.45 10.38 15.72
C ILE A 211 12.18 10.55 17.03
#